data_AF-A0A1Q9JS06-F1
#
_entry.id   AF-A0A1Q9JS06-F1
#
_cell.length_a   1.000
_cell.length_b   1.000
_cell.length_c   1.000
_cell.angle_alpha   90.00
_cell.angle_beta   90.00
_cell.angle_gamma   90.00
#
_symmetry.space_group_name_H-M   'P 1'
#
loop_
_entity.id
_entity.type
_entity.pdbx_description
1 polymer ?
#
loop_
_entity_poly.entity_id
_entity_poly.type
_entity_poly.pdbx_seq_one_letter_code
_entity_poly.pdbx_strand_id
1 'polypeptide(L)'
;MIQQSRPFIYHSSDPTNMIEYYYSVSKTSSRPLFSLDFFPCLLKIYSDELFLPQLTEAFRNNEKLIWIFETLFNVNANYPPYEAFLSYEGLIRFAKTGELCQSCRHILKPFSKEQRKIILEKVANYCTEGFYHLHILPKNYFRNLPEINLEIFSDHRVTMFSMSQENLFSFFYLKENSIYDSFYDYFESLLENPDVSSLKETTAILKEIIKKYL
;
A
#
# COMPACT_ATOMS: atom_id res chain seq x y z
N MET A 1 11.56 -24.56 -21.81
CA MET A 1 11.93 -23.60 -20.76
C MET A 1 10.98 -22.39 -20.75
N ILE A 2 9.65 -22.61 -20.80
CA ILE A 2 8.61 -21.55 -20.81
C ILE A 2 7.72 -21.64 -19.54
N GLN A 3 7.85 -22.70 -18.74
CA GLN A 3 7.01 -22.94 -17.54
C GLN A 3 7.32 -22.04 -16.34
N GLN A 4 8.25 -21.10 -16.44
CA GLN A 4 8.59 -20.16 -15.35
C GLN A 4 8.43 -18.68 -15.74
N SER A 5 7.92 -18.37 -16.94
CA SER A 5 7.67 -16.98 -17.33
C SER A 5 6.44 -16.43 -16.62
N ARG A 6 6.61 -15.37 -15.82
CA ARG A 6 5.49 -14.56 -15.31
C ARG A 6 5.10 -13.52 -16.37
N PRO A 7 3.81 -13.17 -16.51
CA PRO A 7 3.41 -12.12 -17.42
C PRO A 7 4.00 -10.78 -16.95
N PHE A 8 4.48 -9.98 -17.90
CA PHE A 8 4.96 -8.63 -17.64
C PHE A 8 3.84 -7.74 -17.09
N ILE A 9 2.63 -7.88 -17.66
CA ILE A 9 1.42 -7.22 -17.21
C ILE A 9 0.33 -8.28 -17.01
N TYR A 10 -0.28 -8.28 -15.83
CA TYR A 10 -1.45 -9.09 -15.50
C TYR A 10 -2.67 -8.20 -15.32
N HIS A 11 -3.80 -8.62 -15.89
CA HIS A 11 -5.08 -7.92 -15.78
C HIS A 11 -6.14 -8.81 -15.14
N SER A 12 -6.97 -8.24 -14.27
CA SER A 12 -8.13 -8.92 -13.69
C SER A 12 -9.22 -7.93 -13.35
N SER A 13 -10.47 -8.27 -13.64
CA SER A 13 -11.64 -7.57 -13.08
C SER A 13 -12.17 -8.23 -11.80
N ASP A 14 -11.65 -9.41 -11.45
CA ASP A 14 -12.00 -10.13 -10.23
C ASP A 14 -11.05 -9.73 -9.08
N PRO A 15 -11.58 -9.15 -7.98
CA PRO A 15 -10.79 -8.76 -6.81
C PRO A 15 -10.08 -9.93 -6.10
N THR A 16 -10.64 -11.13 -6.17
CA THR A 16 -10.03 -12.35 -5.59
C THR A 16 -8.78 -12.72 -6.38
N ASN A 17 -8.90 -12.79 -7.71
CA ASN A 17 -7.78 -13.11 -8.61
C ASN A 17 -6.65 -12.07 -8.50
N MET A 18 -7.01 -10.81 -8.27
CA MET A 18 -6.03 -9.75 -8.01
C MET A 18 -5.19 -10.04 -6.76
N ILE A 19 -5.84 -10.31 -5.63
CA ILE A 19 -5.14 -10.52 -4.35
C ILE A 19 -4.36 -11.83 -4.37
N GLU A 20 -4.90 -12.87 -5.00
CA GLU A 20 -4.17 -14.11 -5.25
C GLU A 20 -2.91 -13.88 -6.09
N TYR A 21 -3.01 -13.08 -7.14
CA TYR A 21 -1.86 -12.75 -7.98
C TYR A 21 -0.82 -11.95 -7.18
N TYR A 22 -1.23 -10.91 -6.46
CA TYR A 22 -0.36 -10.15 -5.56
C TYR A 22 0.35 -11.07 -4.56
N TYR A 23 -0.40 -11.93 -3.87
CA TYR A 23 0.15 -12.94 -2.96
C TYR A 23 1.20 -13.85 -3.62
N SER A 24 0.93 -14.32 -4.85
CA SER A 24 1.87 -15.17 -5.59
C SER A 24 3.18 -14.47 -5.95
N VAL A 25 3.18 -13.13 -6.04
CA VAL A 25 4.36 -12.29 -6.27
C VAL A 25 5.07 -11.98 -4.95
N SER A 26 4.33 -11.65 -3.90
CA SER A 26 4.88 -11.23 -2.61
C SER A 26 5.42 -12.37 -1.74
N LYS A 27 5.01 -13.63 -1.99
CA LYS A 27 5.52 -14.83 -1.27
C LYS A 27 7.03 -15.11 -1.49
N THR A 28 7.70 -14.38 -2.37
CA THR A 28 9.15 -14.53 -2.57
C THR A 28 9.96 -14.10 -1.35
N SER A 29 11.16 -14.66 -1.16
CA SER A 29 12.04 -14.36 -0.01
C SER A 29 12.62 -12.93 0.02
N SER A 30 12.33 -12.10 -0.99
CA SER A 30 12.83 -10.73 -1.05
C SER A 30 11.93 -9.77 -0.28
N ARG A 31 12.56 -8.78 0.37
CA ARG A 31 11.87 -7.73 1.12
C ARG A 31 11.74 -6.47 0.27
N PRO A 32 10.70 -5.64 0.50
CA PRO A 32 10.68 -4.29 -0.03
C PRO A 32 11.84 -3.46 0.53
N LEU A 33 12.40 -2.60 -0.32
CA LEU A 33 13.34 -1.54 0.03
C LEU A 33 12.61 -0.19 0.07
N PHE A 34 11.75 0.04 -0.94
CA PHE A 34 10.89 1.21 -0.99
C PHE A 34 9.48 0.84 -1.42
N SER A 35 8.49 1.57 -0.91
CA SER A 35 7.14 1.57 -1.47
C SER A 35 6.65 2.99 -1.71
N LEU A 36 5.79 3.13 -2.71
CA LEU A 36 5.01 4.31 -2.97
C LEU A 36 3.55 3.88 -2.99
N ASP A 37 2.75 4.44 -2.09
CA ASP A 37 1.34 4.12 -1.98
C ASP A 37 0.50 5.38 -2.14
N PHE A 38 -0.61 5.27 -2.89
CA PHE A 38 -1.58 6.37 -2.92
C PHE A 38 -2.32 6.48 -1.58
N PHE A 39 -2.74 5.35 -1.00
CA PHE A 39 -3.46 5.28 0.27
C PHE A 39 -2.63 4.62 1.38
N PRO A 40 -2.97 4.80 2.67
CA PRO A 40 -2.32 4.07 3.75
C PRO A 40 -2.32 2.55 3.50
N CYS A 41 -1.13 1.94 3.54
CA CYS A 41 -0.96 0.52 3.22
C CYS A 41 -1.75 -0.37 4.18
N LEU A 42 -2.74 -1.09 3.64
CA LEU A 42 -3.60 -2.02 4.38
C LEU A 42 -2.79 -3.04 5.20
N LEU A 43 -1.73 -3.58 4.59
CA LEU A 43 -0.91 -4.64 5.18
C LEU A 43 -0.02 -4.14 6.33
N LYS A 44 0.05 -2.83 6.57
CA LYS A 44 0.72 -2.26 7.75
C LYS A 44 -0.25 -1.94 8.89
N ILE A 45 -1.55 -1.89 8.62
CA ILE A 45 -2.57 -1.49 9.59
C ILE A 45 -3.54 -2.62 9.95
N TYR A 46 -3.54 -3.70 9.17
CA TYR A 46 -4.44 -4.84 9.32
C TYR A 46 -4.53 -5.33 10.76
N SER A 47 -5.75 -5.64 11.17
CA SER A 47 -6.11 -6.49 12.29
C SER A 47 -7.48 -7.06 12.00
N ASP A 48 -7.75 -8.28 12.45
CA ASP A 48 -9.03 -8.95 12.20
C ASP A 48 -10.20 -8.11 12.73
N GLU A 49 -10.03 -7.50 13.90
CA GLU A 49 -11.01 -6.64 14.56
C GLU A 49 -11.41 -5.41 13.72
N LEU A 50 -10.46 -4.82 12.98
CA LEU A 50 -10.74 -3.67 12.13
C LEU A 50 -11.21 -4.10 10.74
N PHE A 51 -10.65 -5.20 10.22
CA PHE A 51 -10.78 -5.59 8.83
C PHE A 51 -12.00 -6.47 8.54
N LEU A 52 -12.19 -7.56 9.30
CA LEU A 52 -13.25 -8.54 9.04
C LEU A 52 -14.65 -7.91 9.07
N PRO A 53 -14.98 -6.98 10.00
CA PRO A 53 -16.28 -6.32 9.98
C PRO A 53 -16.54 -5.50 8.71
N GLN A 54 -15.48 -5.07 8.02
CA GLN A 54 -15.57 -4.27 6.80
C GLN A 54 -15.68 -5.09 5.52
N LEU A 55 -15.51 -6.41 5.59
CA LEU A 55 -15.77 -7.25 4.42
C LEU A 55 -17.21 -7.05 3.93
N THR A 56 -17.34 -6.82 2.62
CA THR A 56 -18.64 -6.79 1.95
C THR A 56 -19.29 -8.18 2.03
N GLU A 57 -20.61 -8.24 1.83
CA GLU A 57 -21.36 -9.48 2.00
C GLU A 57 -20.87 -10.61 1.10
N ALA A 58 -20.43 -10.27 -0.12
CA ALA A 58 -19.84 -11.22 -1.07
C ALA A 58 -18.55 -11.90 -0.58
N PHE A 59 -17.81 -11.26 0.33
CA PHE A 59 -16.48 -11.73 0.76
C PHE A 59 -16.39 -12.09 2.24
N ARG A 60 -17.44 -11.87 3.03
CA ARG A 60 -17.46 -12.10 4.49
C ARG A 60 -17.09 -13.53 4.90
N ASN A 61 -17.47 -14.52 4.09
CA ASN A 61 -17.21 -15.93 4.34
C ASN A 61 -16.16 -16.51 3.39
N ASN A 62 -15.38 -15.67 2.70
CA ASN A 62 -14.33 -16.12 1.80
C ASN A 62 -13.06 -16.43 2.60
N GLU A 63 -13.00 -17.65 3.16
CA GLU A 63 -11.89 -18.11 4.01
C GLU A 63 -10.53 -18.01 3.30
N LYS A 64 -10.48 -18.28 1.99
CA LYS A 64 -9.24 -18.18 1.20
C LYS A 64 -8.74 -16.74 1.17
N LEU A 65 -9.63 -15.77 0.94
CA LEU A 65 -9.28 -14.35 0.90
C LEU A 65 -8.77 -13.87 2.27
N ILE A 66 -9.47 -14.24 3.34
CA ILE A 66 -9.09 -13.90 4.73
C ILE A 66 -7.69 -14.44 5.01
N TRP A 67 -7.46 -15.73 4.72
CA TRP A 67 -6.16 -16.37 4.88
C TRP A 67 -5.04 -15.68 4.08
N ILE A 68 -5.33 -15.21 2.86
CA ILE A 68 -4.33 -14.47 2.06
C ILE A 68 -3.97 -13.14 2.75
N PHE A 69 -4.94 -12.38 3.23
CA PHE A 69 -4.67 -11.11 3.93
C PHE A 69 -3.88 -11.32 5.21
N GLU A 70 -4.27 -12.29 6.04
CA GLU A 70 -3.53 -12.66 7.25
C GLU A 70 -2.09 -13.05 6.93
N THR A 71 -1.89 -13.87 5.88
CA THR A 71 -0.56 -14.30 5.47
C THR A 71 0.28 -13.11 4.99
N LEU A 72 -0.29 -12.24 4.16
CA LEU A 72 0.40 -11.05 3.64
C LEU A 72 0.75 -10.06 4.76
N PHE A 73 -0.16 -9.87 5.73
CA PHE A 73 0.08 -9.06 6.91
C PHE A 73 1.23 -9.62 7.73
N ASN A 74 1.20 -10.92 8.05
CA ASN A 74 2.25 -11.59 8.83
C ASN A 74 3.61 -11.50 8.12
N VAL A 75 3.66 -11.66 6.81
CA VAL A 75 4.89 -11.46 6.02
C VAL A 75 5.38 -10.01 6.14
N ASN A 76 4.48 -9.04 5.98
CA ASN A 76 4.82 -7.61 6.04
C ASN A 76 5.23 -7.10 7.42
N ALA A 77 4.69 -7.69 8.48
CA ALA A 77 5.03 -7.40 9.86
C ALA A 77 6.43 -7.88 10.23
N ASN A 78 6.95 -8.91 9.55
CA ASN A 78 8.26 -9.49 9.80
C ASN A 78 9.38 -8.86 8.97
N TYR A 79 9.08 -7.99 8.01
CA TYR A 79 10.11 -7.25 7.30
C TYR A 79 10.78 -6.23 8.23
N PRO A 80 12.12 -6.07 8.14
CA PRO A 80 12.76 -4.88 8.67
C PRO A 80 12.09 -3.61 8.12
N PRO A 81 12.11 -2.49 8.87
CA PRO A 81 11.66 -1.22 8.35
C PRO A 81 12.28 -0.92 6.99
N TYR A 82 11.45 -0.39 6.09
CA TYR A 82 11.80 0.02 4.74
C TYR A 82 11.11 1.36 4.49
N GLU A 83 11.62 2.12 3.52
CA GLU A 83 11.18 3.49 3.31
C GLU A 83 9.90 3.52 2.47
N ALA A 84 8.80 3.94 3.09
CA ALA A 84 7.50 4.02 2.45
C ALA A 84 7.12 5.49 2.19
N PHE A 85 6.55 5.77 1.03
CA PHE A 85 6.07 7.08 0.63
C PHE A 85 4.56 7.03 0.42
N LEU A 86 3.84 7.97 1.03
CA LEU A 86 2.39 8.07 0.93
C LEU A 86 1.99 9.41 0.32
N SER A 87 1.10 9.37 -0.67
CA SER A 87 0.47 10.58 -1.19
C SER A 87 -0.33 11.30 -0.10
N TYR A 88 -0.11 12.62 0.02
CA TYR A 88 -0.94 13.47 0.87
C TYR A 88 -2.43 13.39 0.48
N GLU A 89 -2.74 13.36 -0.82
CA GLU A 89 -4.10 13.30 -1.33
C GLU A 89 -4.82 12.03 -0.89
N GLY A 90 -4.18 10.87 -1.01
CA GLY A 90 -4.82 9.62 -0.59
C GLY A 90 -4.90 9.45 0.91
N LEU A 91 -3.94 10.00 1.69
CA LEU A 91 -4.07 10.13 3.14
C LEU A 91 -5.30 10.98 3.53
N ILE A 92 -5.47 12.15 2.90
CA ILE A 92 -6.63 13.02 3.13
C ILE A 92 -7.93 12.35 2.69
N ARG A 93 -7.92 11.64 1.56
CA ARG A 93 -9.10 10.91 1.08
C ARG A 93 -9.50 9.82 2.04
N PHE A 94 -8.56 9.01 2.52
CA PHE A 94 -8.83 8.00 3.55
C PHE A 94 -9.40 8.63 4.82
N ALA A 95 -8.76 9.69 5.33
CA ALA A 95 -9.23 10.39 6.52
C ALA A 95 -10.68 10.91 6.37
N LYS A 96 -11.07 11.37 5.18
CA LYS A 96 -12.43 11.89 4.92
C LYS A 96 -13.47 10.81 4.63
N THR A 97 -13.11 9.75 3.91
CA THR A 97 -14.06 8.80 3.33
C THR A 97 -14.04 7.42 3.96
N GLY A 98 -12.90 7.01 4.52
CA GLY A 98 -12.67 5.64 4.97
C GLY A 98 -12.36 4.67 3.83
N GLU A 99 -12.22 5.13 2.59
CA GLU A 99 -11.80 4.28 1.47
C GLU A 99 -10.28 4.07 1.51
N LEU A 100 -9.85 2.81 1.52
CA LEU A 100 -8.46 2.44 1.82
C LEU A 100 -7.64 2.08 0.59
N CYS A 101 -8.27 1.53 -0.47
CA CYS A 101 -7.62 1.37 -1.76
C CYS A 101 -8.69 1.11 -2.82
N GLN A 102 -8.49 1.54 -4.08
CA GLN A 102 -9.47 1.24 -5.14
C GLN A 102 -9.64 -0.26 -5.34
N SER A 103 -8.54 -1.02 -5.33
CA SER A 103 -8.56 -2.48 -5.40
C SER A 103 -9.37 -3.14 -4.29
N CYS A 104 -9.45 -2.49 -3.14
CA CYS A 104 -10.16 -2.97 -1.95
C CYS A 104 -11.63 -2.57 -1.98
N ARG A 105 -12.08 -1.66 -2.85
CA ARG A 105 -13.43 -1.07 -2.79
C ARG A 105 -14.56 -2.10 -2.95
N HIS A 106 -14.29 -3.17 -3.69
CA HIS A 106 -15.25 -4.28 -3.88
C HIS A 106 -15.26 -5.26 -2.70
N ILE A 107 -14.16 -5.29 -1.95
CA ILE A 107 -13.93 -6.24 -0.86
C ILE A 107 -14.29 -5.62 0.49
N LEU A 108 -14.05 -4.32 0.65
CA LEU A 108 -14.17 -3.59 1.90
C LEU A 108 -15.14 -2.42 1.77
N LYS A 109 -16.02 -2.33 2.76
CA LYS A 109 -16.78 -1.12 3.04
C LYS A 109 -15.86 -0.04 3.61
N PRO A 110 -16.17 1.25 3.40
CA PRO A 110 -15.41 2.32 4.02
C PRO A 110 -15.42 2.25 5.55
N PHE A 111 -14.28 2.54 6.18
CA PHE A 111 -14.12 2.53 7.63
C PHE A 111 -14.90 3.67 8.31
N SER A 112 -15.44 3.41 9.50
CA SER A 112 -16.12 4.42 10.31
C SER A 112 -15.18 5.55 10.73
N LYS A 113 -15.72 6.66 11.25
CA LYS A 113 -14.90 7.77 11.75
C LYS A 113 -13.96 7.34 12.88
N GLU A 114 -14.49 6.55 13.80
CA GLU A 114 -13.79 6.01 14.96
C GLU A 114 -12.71 5.03 14.53
N GLN A 115 -13.00 4.13 13.59
CA GLN A 115 -12.02 3.19 13.06
C GLN A 115 -10.90 3.88 12.29
N ARG A 116 -11.22 4.89 11.47
CA ARG A 116 -10.20 5.72 10.80
C ARG A 116 -9.26 6.37 11.80
N LYS A 117 -9.80 6.85 12.92
CA LYS A 117 -8.99 7.46 13.98
C LYS A 117 -8.02 6.45 14.58
N ILE A 118 -8.54 5.28 14.97
CA ILE A 118 -7.73 4.17 15.51
C ILE A 118 -6.61 3.79 14.53
N ILE A 119 -6.94 3.66 13.24
CA ILE A 119 -5.98 3.31 12.19
C ILE A 119 -4.87 4.36 12.09
N LEU A 120 -5.22 5.65 11.98
CA LEU A 120 -4.20 6.70 11.83
C LEU A 120 -3.38 6.91 13.11
N GLU A 121 -3.97 6.72 14.29
CA GLU A 121 -3.23 6.72 15.56
C GLU A 121 -2.23 5.55 15.63
N LYS A 122 -2.65 4.35 15.21
CA LYS A 122 -1.76 3.19 15.10
C LYS A 122 -0.59 3.44 14.14
N VAL A 123 -0.86 4.02 12.97
CA VAL A 123 0.20 4.40 12.00
C VAL A 123 1.16 5.41 12.62
N ALA A 124 0.66 6.45 13.28
CA ALA A 124 1.50 7.47 13.91
C ALA A 124 2.36 6.89 15.04
N ASN A 125 1.83 5.94 15.82
CA ASN A 125 2.59 5.25 16.85
C ASN A 125 3.69 4.38 16.24
N TYR A 126 3.41 3.60 15.21
CA TYR A 126 4.43 2.81 14.50
C TYR A 126 5.53 3.67 13.88
N CYS A 127 5.20 4.86 13.37
CA CYS A 127 6.20 5.82 12.90
C CYS A 127 7.07 6.33 14.05
N THR A 128 6.46 6.64 15.19
CA THR A 128 7.17 7.14 16.38
C THR A 128 8.10 6.09 16.99
N GLU A 129 7.68 4.83 16.99
CA GLU A 129 8.42 3.69 17.54
C GLU A 129 9.50 3.16 16.58
N GLY A 130 9.54 3.65 15.33
CA GLY A 130 10.50 3.21 14.32
C GLY A 130 10.14 1.89 13.63
N PHE A 131 8.93 1.37 13.84
CA PHE A 131 8.44 0.16 13.16
C PHE A 131 7.95 0.43 11.72
N TYR A 132 7.70 1.69 11.39
CA TYR A 132 7.27 2.07 10.06
C TYR A 132 7.93 3.39 9.62
N HIS A 133 8.86 3.30 8.67
CA HIS A 133 9.48 4.49 8.09
C HIS A 133 8.58 5.03 6.99
N LEU A 134 7.68 5.94 7.37
CA LEU A 134 6.71 6.54 6.46
C LEU A 134 7.07 8.00 6.20
N HIS A 135 7.05 8.37 4.93
CA HIS A 135 7.21 9.71 4.41
C HIS A 135 5.92 10.14 3.71
N ILE A 136 5.47 11.37 3.96
CA ILE A 136 4.33 11.97 3.28
C ILE A 136 4.85 12.88 2.18
N LEU A 137 4.44 12.59 0.95
CA LEU A 137 4.76 13.42 -0.20
C LEU A 137 4.00 14.74 -0.12
N PRO A 138 4.56 15.84 -0.68
CA PRO A 138 3.90 17.13 -0.63
C PRO A 138 2.60 17.14 -1.42
N LYS A 139 1.73 18.10 -1.11
CA LYS A 139 0.44 18.23 -1.78
C LYS A 139 0.62 18.46 -3.28
N ASN A 140 -0.19 17.77 -4.08
CA ASN A 140 -0.18 17.75 -5.53
C ASN A 140 1.16 17.30 -6.11
N TYR A 141 1.90 16.42 -5.43
CA TYR A 141 3.15 15.88 -5.96
C TYR A 141 2.92 15.13 -7.28
N PHE A 142 1.88 14.30 -7.32
CA PHE A 142 1.50 13.52 -8.50
C PHE A 142 0.29 14.12 -9.22
N ARG A 143 0.43 15.36 -9.72
CA ARG A 143 -0.64 15.95 -10.55
C ARG A 143 -0.93 15.03 -11.73
N ASN A 144 -2.16 14.52 -11.78
CA ASN A 144 -2.71 13.70 -12.86
C ASN A 144 -2.15 12.29 -13.03
N LEU A 145 -1.39 11.75 -12.05
CA LEU A 145 -1.10 10.32 -12.09
C LEU A 145 -2.29 9.52 -11.56
N PRO A 146 -2.52 8.31 -12.10
CA PRO A 146 -3.49 7.39 -11.54
C PRO A 146 -3.12 7.02 -10.10
N GLU A 147 -4.11 6.52 -9.35
CA GLU A 147 -3.91 5.97 -8.01
C GLU A 147 -3.10 4.67 -8.14
N ILE A 148 -1.78 4.81 -8.05
CA ILE A 148 -0.81 3.72 -8.21
C ILE A 148 -0.19 3.36 -6.86
N ASN A 149 0.17 2.09 -6.76
CA ASN A 149 1.10 1.62 -5.77
C ASN A 149 2.30 1.02 -6.49
N LEU A 150 3.50 1.26 -5.97
CA LEU A 150 4.75 0.80 -6.55
C LEU A 150 5.67 0.30 -5.44
N GLU A 151 6.31 -0.83 -5.64
CA GLU A 151 7.27 -1.38 -4.69
C GLU A 151 8.54 -1.82 -5.41
N ILE A 152 9.69 -1.57 -4.80
CA ILE A 152 10.97 -2.09 -5.24
C ILE A 152 11.56 -3.00 -4.18
N PHE A 153 12.01 -4.17 -4.60
CA PHE A 153 12.48 -5.23 -3.73
C PHE A 153 13.99 -5.41 -3.81
N SER A 154 14.56 -6.00 -2.76
CA SER A 154 15.99 -6.27 -2.67
C SER A 154 16.53 -7.25 -3.72
N ASP A 155 15.66 -7.95 -4.45
CA ASP A 155 16.04 -8.89 -5.52
C ASP A 155 15.92 -8.29 -6.92
N HIS A 156 16.04 -6.96 -7.06
CA HIS A 156 15.96 -6.22 -8.33
C HIS A 156 14.60 -6.35 -9.04
N ARG A 157 13.54 -6.49 -8.24
CA ARG A 157 12.17 -6.52 -8.75
C ARG A 157 11.50 -5.17 -8.54
N VAL A 158 10.77 -4.73 -9.55
CA VAL A 158 9.80 -3.64 -9.48
C VAL A 158 8.40 -4.25 -9.63
N THR A 159 7.50 -3.92 -8.71
CA THR A 159 6.07 -4.17 -8.87
C THR A 159 5.35 -2.83 -8.94
N MET A 160 4.32 -2.76 -9.76
CA MET A 160 3.41 -1.63 -9.77
C MET A 160 2.01 -2.17 -9.96
N PHE A 161 1.05 -1.60 -9.25
CA PHE A 161 -0.34 -1.96 -9.44
C PHE A 161 -1.25 -0.76 -9.35
N SER A 162 -2.31 -0.83 -10.14
CA SER A 162 -3.35 0.19 -10.21
C SER A 162 -4.69 -0.45 -10.51
N MET A 163 -5.75 0.29 -10.22
CA MET A 163 -7.09 -0.05 -10.65
C MET A 163 -7.60 1.08 -11.55
N SER A 164 -8.18 0.71 -12.68
CA SER A 164 -8.85 1.68 -13.56
C SER A 164 -10.24 2.02 -13.03
N GLN A 165 -10.83 3.10 -13.57
CA GLN A 165 -12.22 3.46 -13.26
C GLN A 165 -13.25 2.39 -13.68
N GLU A 166 -12.88 1.50 -14.61
CA GLU A 166 -13.69 0.36 -15.05
C GLU A 166 -13.49 -0.89 -14.19
N ASN A 167 -12.87 -0.76 -13.02
CA ASN A 167 -12.54 -1.85 -12.10
C ASN A 167 -11.59 -2.91 -12.69
N LEU A 168 -10.83 -2.56 -13.74
CA LEU A 168 -9.76 -3.39 -14.24
C LEU A 168 -8.51 -3.17 -13.40
N PHE A 169 -8.09 -4.20 -12.67
CA PHE A 169 -6.78 -4.29 -12.05
C PHE A 169 -5.70 -4.47 -13.10
N SER A 170 -4.60 -3.75 -12.94
CA SER A 170 -3.38 -3.96 -13.71
C SER A 170 -2.22 -4.13 -12.76
N PHE A 171 -1.51 -5.25 -12.88
CA PHE A 171 -0.29 -5.53 -12.14
C PHE A 171 0.87 -5.64 -13.10
N PHE A 172 1.90 -4.86 -12.85
CA PHE A 172 3.14 -4.84 -13.60
C PHE A 172 4.20 -5.53 -12.76
N TYR A 173 4.85 -6.54 -13.34
CA TYR A 173 5.97 -7.25 -12.76
C TYR A 173 7.19 -7.08 -13.65
N LEU A 174 8.27 -6.53 -13.10
CA LEU A 174 9.51 -6.34 -13.84
C LEU A 174 10.71 -6.79 -13.02
N LYS A 175 11.64 -7.46 -13.69
CA LYS A 175 12.96 -7.81 -13.18
C LYS A 175 14.00 -7.55 -14.27
N GLU A 176 14.37 -6.29 -14.37
CA GLU A 176 15.33 -5.76 -15.34
C GLU A 176 16.13 -4.66 -14.64
N ASN A 177 17.46 -4.73 -14.70
CA ASN A 177 18.34 -3.93 -13.87
C ASN A 177 18.26 -2.44 -14.19
N SER A 178 18.29 -2.05 -15.47
CA SER A 178 18.35 -0.62 -15.83
C SER A 178 17.10 0.16 -15.39
N ILE A 179 15.93 -0.47 -15.51
CA ILE A 179 14.68 0.12 -15.05
C ILE A 179 14.61 0.07 -13.51
N TYR A 180 15.07 -1.02 -12.89
CA TYR A 180 15.15 -1.11 -11.42
C TYR A 180 16.01 0.00 -10.84
N ASP A 181 17.22 0.19 -11.37
CA ASP A 181 18.17 1.22 -10.93
C ASP A 181 17.57 2.62 -11.09
N SER A 182 16.84 2.86 -12.18
CA SER A 182 16.13 4.13 -12.40
C SER A 182 15.07 4.41 -11.32
N PHE A 183 14.31 3.39 -10.90
CA PHE A 183 13.36 3.53 -9.79
C PHE A 183 14.10 3.69 -8.47
N TYR A 184 15.13 2.90 -8.22
CA TYR A 184 15.95 2.98 -7.01
C TYR A 184 16.50 4.40 -6.81
N ASP A 185 17.17 4.96 -7.83
CA ASP A 185 17.73 6.32 -7.81
C ASP A 185 16.65 7.38 -7.57
N TYR A 186 15.46 7.19 -8.16
CA TYR A 186 14.34 8.07 -7.91
C TYR A 186 13.89 8.05 -6.44
N PHE A 187 13.78 6.87 -5.82
CA PHE A 187 13.39 6.77 -4.40
C PHE A 187 14.47 7.32 -3.45
N GLU A 188 15.74 7.10 -3.73
CA GLU A 188 16.84 7.76 -2.99
C GLU A 188 16.72 9.28 -3.11
N SER A 189 16.44 9.82 -4.31
CA SER A 189 16.24 11.26 -4.50
C SER A 189 15.04 11.82 -3.71
N LEU A 190 14.02 11.00 -3.41
CA LEU A 190 12.91 11.42 -2.56
C LEU A 190 13.33 11.58 -1.10
N LEU A 191 14.26 10.77 -0.61
CA LEU A 191 14.78 10.89 0.75
C LEU A 191 15.59 12.17 0.94
N GLU A 192 16.24 12.64 -0.12
CA GLU A 192 17.01 13.89 -0.14
C GLU A 192 16.13 15.13 -0.41
N ASN A 193 14.87 14.93 -0.79
CA ASN A 193 13.98 16.02 -1.17
C ASN A 193 13.43 16.75 0.08
N PRO A 194 13.70 18.06 0.26
CA PRO A 194 13.25 18.80 1.44
C PRO A 194 11.74 19.02 1.52
N ASP A 195 10.99 18.84 0.43
CA ASP A 195 9.53 18.94 0.41
C ASP A 195 8.85 17.63 0.84
N VAL A 196 9.60 16.52 0.90
CA VAL A 196 9.12 15.24 1.41
C VAL A 196 9.29 15.22 2.93
N SER A 197 8.25 14.82 3.65
CA SER A 197 8.31 14.87 5.11
C SER A 197 9.36 13.92 5.66
N SER A 198 10.13 14.38 6.64
CA SER A 198 10.92 13.50 7.49
C SER A 198 10.03 12.58 8.33
N LEU A 199 10.61 11.51 8.89
CA LEU A 199 9.90 10.61 9.80
C LEU A 199 9.25 11.34 10.99
N LYS A 200 9.91 12.38 11.50
CA LYS A 200 9.40 13.21 12.60
C LYS A 200 8.20 14.05 12.16
N GLU A 201 8.27 14.65 10.97
CA GLU A 201 7.20 15.47 10.41
C GLU A 201 5.98 14.63 10.04
N THR A 202 6.17 13.40 9.55
CA THR A 202 5.09 12.45 9.26
C THR A 202 4.14 12.29 10.45
N THR A 203 4.68 12.05 11.65
CA THR A 203 3.87 11.92 12.86
C THR A 203 3.09 13.19 13.19
N ALA A 204 3.67 14.37 12.95
CA ALA A 204 2.97 15.65 13.15
C ALA A 204 1.82 15.82 12.14
N ILE A 205 2.07 15.53 10.86
CA ILE A 205 1.07 15.57 9.79
C ILE A 205 -0.11 14.64 10.10
N LEU A 206 0.18 13.40 10.53
CA LEU A 206 -0.87 12.43 10.91
C LEU A 206 -1.74 12.95 12.06
N LYS A 207 -1.13 13.51 13.11
CA LYS A 207 -1.86 14.09 14.26
C LYS A 207 -2.73 15.28 13.86
N GLU A 208 -2.23 16.15 12.98
CA GLU A 208 -3.02 17.27 12.44
C GLU A 208 -4.22 16.79 11.62
N ILE A 209 -4.04 15.78 10.78
CA ILE A 209 -5.09 15.20 9.96
C ILE A 209 -6.16 14.53 10.84
N ILE A 210 -5.74 13.77 11.85
CA ILE A 210 -6.66 13.20 12.85
C ILE A 210 -7.48 14.32 13.48
N LYS A 211 -6.84 15.34 14.07
CA LYS A 211 -7.53 16.46 14.73
C LYS A 211 -8.51 17.19 13.80
N LYS A 212 -8.17 17.31 12.51
CA LYS A 212 -8.95 18.09 11.54
C LYS A 212 -10.16 17.31 10.98
N TYR A 213 -10.04 16.00 10.80
CA TYR A 213 -11.05 15.21 10.08
C TYR A 213 -11.74 14.16 10.95
N LEU A 214 -11.18 13.78 12.11
CA LEU A 214 -11.59 12.63 12.92
C LEU A 214 -11.80 13.01 14.40
#